data_AF-A0A930XWV3-F1
#
_entry.id   AF-A0A930XWV3-F1
#
_cell.length_a   1.000
_cell.length_b   1.000
_cell.length_c   1.000
_cell.angle_alpha   90.00
_cell.angle_beta   90.00
_cell.angle_gamma   90.00
#
_symmetry.space_group_name_H-M   'P 1'
#
loop_
_entity.id
_entity.type
_entity.pdbx_description
1 polymer ?
#
loop_
_entity_poly.entity_id
_entity_poly.type
_entity_poly.pdbx_seq_one_letter_code
_entity_poly.pdbx_strand_id
1 'polypeptide(L)' 'MPFILRGVTLKGVSSYNISRERKTQLFENLAANADVLELIKVEEIGLAKVQEAAREVIAGKSLGRVVVKIEDND' A
#
# COMPACT_ATOMS: atom_id res chain seq x y z
N MET A 1 -29.16 -0.72 11.96
CA MET A 1 -28.58 -1.48 13.09
C MET A 1 -27.95 -2.81 12.63
N PRO A 2 -26.83 -2.80 11.88
CA PRO A 2 -26.22 -4.04 11.36
C PRO A 2 -25.36 -4.78 12.40
N PHE A 3 -24.69 -4.08 13.31
CA PHE A 3 -23.76 -4.70 14.28
C PHE A 3 -24.50 -5.50 15.36
N ILE A 4 -25.52 -4.91 15.98
CA ILE A 4 -26.23 -5.48 17.14
C ILE A 4 -27.14 -6.65 16.73
N LEU A 5 -27.89 -6.51 15.63
CA LEU A 5 -28.89 -7.49 15.22
C LEU A 5 -28.39 -8.52 14.21
N ARG A 6 -27.26 -8.29 13.55
CA ARG A 6 -26.69 -9.21 12.54
C ARG A 6 -25.25 -9.64 12.85
N GLY A 7 -24.72 -9.28 14.01
CA GLY A 7 -23.37 -9.69 14.44
C GLY A 7 -22.24 -9.25 13.51
N VAL A 8 -22.47 -8.22 12.68
CA VAL A 8 -21.43 -7.70 11.78
C VAL A 8 -20.29 -7.11 12.62
N THR A 9 -19.05 -7.37 12.22
CA THR A 9 -17.86 -6.85 12.90
C THR A 9 -17.22 -5.74 12.08
N LEU A 10 -16.90 -4.62 12.72
CA LEU A 10 -16.02 -3.58 12.17
C LEU A 10 -14.59 -3.80 12.67
N LYS A 11 -13.71 -4.34 11.80
CA LYS A 11 -12.30 -4.55 12.15
C LYS A 11 -11.47 -3.31 11.80
N GLY A 12 -10.88 -2.67 12.81
CA GLY A 12 -9.90 -1.61 12.61
C GLY A 12 -8.58 -2.19 12.09
N VAL A 13 -8.08 -1.67 10.97
CA VAL A 13 -6.79 -2.06 10.38
C VAL A 13 -5.84 -0.87 10.48
N SER A 14 -4.68 -1.07 11.09
CA SER A 14 -3.62 -0.06 11.18
C SER A 14 -2.27 -0.70 10.89
N SER A 15 -1.47 -0.06 10.04
CA SER A 15 -0.12 -0.50 9.67
C SER A 15 0.98 0.15 10.50
N TYR A 16 0.64 1.10 11.39
CA TYR A 16 1.63 1.95 12.07
C TYR A 16 2.42 1.19 13.15
N ASN A 17 1.74 0.65 14.17
CA ASN A 17 2.38 0.02 15.32
C ASN A 17 2.15 -1.50 15.33
N ILE A 18 2.73 -2.19 14.36
CA ILE A 18 2.71 -3.66 14.29
C ILE A 18 4.04 -4.22 14.81
N SER A 19 4.00 -5.33 15.55
CA SER A 19 5.22 -5.99 16.01
C SER A 19 6.05 -6.47 14.82
N ARG A 20 7.37 -6.57 15.00
CA ARG A 20 8.28 -7.02 13.93
C ARG A 20 7.93 -8.43 13.46
N GLU A 21 7.57 -9.31 14.38
CA GLU A 21 7.21 -10.71 14.09
C GLU A 21 5.97 -10.76 13.19
N ARG A 22 4.93 -9.98 13.52
CA ARG A 22 3.73 -9.86 12.68
C ARG A 22 4.03 -9.25 11.32
N LYS A 23 4.93 -8.26 11.26
CA LYS A 23 5.36 -7.66 10.00
C LYS A 23 6.08 -8.70 9.13
N THR A 24 7.02 -9.45 9.69
CA THR A 24 7.73 -10.53 8.98
C THR A 24 6.74 -11.54 8.41
N GLN A 25 5.83 -12.06 9.24
CA GLN A 25 4.80 -13.00 8.78
C GLN A 25 3.92 -12.43 7.66
N LEU A 26 3.55 -11.14 7.75
CA LEU A 26 2.78 -10.47 6.71
C LEU A 26 3.56 -10.41 5.38
N PHE A 27 4.84 -10.04 5.42
CA PHE A 27 5.68 -9.96 4.23
C PHE A 27 5.98 -11.34 3.62
N GLU A 28 6.18 -12.37 4.45
CA GLU A 28 6.31 -13.76 4.00
C GLU A 28 5.04 -14.22 3.26
N ASN A 29 3.86 -13.95 3.83
CA ASN A 29 2.59 -14.25 3.17
C ASN A 29 2.44 -13.47 1.86
N LEU A 30 2.85 -12.20 1.81
CA LEU A 30 2.79 -11.40 0.59
C LEU A 30 3.72 -11.97 -0.50
N ALA A 31 4.94 -12.39 -0.13
CA ALA A 31 5.87 -13.01 -1.07
C ALA A 31 5.36 -14.36 -1.61
N ALA A 32 4.69 -15.14 -0.76
CA ALA A 32 4.08 -16.41 -1.18
C ALA A 32 2.88 -16.23 -2.14
N ASN A 33 2.26 -15.05 -2.18
CA ASN A 33 1.12 -14.71 -3.03
C ASN A 33 1.46 -13.51 -3.95
N ALA A 34 2.68 -13.52 -4.52
CA ALA A 34 3.21 -12.42 -5.29
C ALA A 34 2.45 -12.17 -6.61
N ASP A 35 1.75 -13.17 -7.13
CA ASP A 35 0.89 -13.10 -8.32
C ASP A 35 -0.20 -12.04 -8.20
N VAL A 36 -0.73 -11.81 -6.99
CA VAL A 36 -1.71 -10.75 -6.73
C VAL A 36 -1.16 -9.35 -7.06
N LEU A 37 0.16 -9.16 -7.00
CA LEU A 37 0.81 -7.89 -7.32
C LEU A 37 0.83 -7.59 -8.81
N GLU A 38 0.75 -8.60 -9.68
CA GLU A 38 0.71 -8.41 -11.14
C GLU A 38 -0.57 -7.68 -11.60
N LEU A 39 -1.63 -7.75 -10.80
CA LEU A 39 -2.90 -7.05 -11.05
C LEU A 39 -2.81 -5.54 -10.76
N ILE A 40 -1.75 -5.08 -10.12
CA ILE A 40 -1.60 -3.69 -9.70
C ILE A 40 -0.87 -2.91 -10.79
N LYS A 41 -1.54 -1.91 -11.36
CA LYS A 41 -0.88 -0.94 -12.24
C LYS A 41 0.21 -0.20 -11.45
N VAL A 42 1.44 -0.29 -11.93
CA VAL A 42 2.59 0.42 -11.37
C VAL A 42 3.06 1.50 -12.34
N GLU A 43 3.27 2.70 -11.81
CA GLU A 43 3.94 3.79 -12.50
C GLU A 43 5.27 4.08 -11.79
N GLU A 44 6.38 3.98 -12.53
CA GLU A 44 7.69 4.33 -12.00
C GLU A 44 8.02 5.79 -12.37
N ILE A 45 8.42 6.59 -11.38
CA ILE A 45 8.82 7.98 -11.56
C ILE A 45 10.19 8.26 -10.95
N GLY A 46 10.90 9.25 -11.48
CA GLY A 46 12.10 9.78 -10.83
C GLY A 46 11.77 10.72 -9.67
N LEU A 47 12.75 10.93 -8.77
CA LEU A 47 12.61 11.77 -7.57
C LEU A 47 12.07 13.19 -7.87
N ALA A 48 12.45 13.80 -8.99
CA ALA A 48 12.01 15.14 -9.39
C ALA A 48 10.47 15.26 -9.57
N LYS A 49 9.79 14.14 -9.85
CA LYS A 49 8.34 14.12 -10.10
C LYS A 49 7.49 13.88 -8.86
N VAL A 50 8.11 13.62 -7.70
CA VAL A 50 7.38 13.26 -6.46
C VAL A 50 6.37 14.34 -6.05
N GLN A 51 6.72 15.62 -6.18
CA GLN A 51 5.83 16.72 -5.83
C GLN A 51 4.57 16.77 -6.70
N GLU A 52 4.70 16.45 -7.98
CA GLU A 52 3.58 16.38 -8.90
C GLU A 52 2.69 15.17 -8.60
N ALA A 53 3.29 13.98 -8.50
CA ALA A 53 2.57 12.75 -8.19
C ALA A 53 1.83 12.82 -6.84
N ALA A 54 2.43 13.46 -5.81
CA ALA A 54 1.77 13.67 -4.53
C ALA A 54 0.51 14.54 -4.65
N ARG A 55 0.54 15.60 -5.47
CA ARG A 55 -0.65 16.44 -5.74
C ARG A 55 -1.75 15.63 -6.42
N GLU A 56 -1.41 14.76 -7.36
CA GLU A 56 -2.38 13.90 -8.04
C GLU A 56 -3.00 12.85 -7.11
N VAL A 57 -2.20 12.26 -6.22
CA VAL A 57 -2.69 11.32 -5.20
C VAL A 57 -3.69 12.00 -4.27
N ILE A 58 -3.35 13.18 -3.75
CA ILE A 58 -4.25 13.94 -2.86
C ILE A 58 -5.52 14.37 -3.61
N ALA A 59 -5.41 14.72 -4.89
CA ALA A 59 -6.56 15.06 -5.75
C ALA A 59 -7.40 13.84 -6.16
N GLY A 60 -7.03 12.61 -5.76
CA GLY A 60 -7.73 11.38 -6.12
C GLY A 60 -7.62 10.97 -7.59
N LYS A 61 -6.60 11.48 -8.30
CA LYS A 61 -6.37 11.21 -9.74
C LYS A 61 -5.41 10.04 -10.00
N SER A 62 -4.72 9.57 -8.97
CA SER A 62 -3.77 8.46 -9.08
C SER A 62 -4.49 7.11 -9.18
N LEU A 63 -4.02 6.25 -10.08
CA LEU A 63 -4.49 4.88 -10.27
C LEU A 63 -3.35 3.90 -9.95
N GLY A 64 -3.61 2.93 -9.07
CA GLY A 64 -2.64 1.88 -8.75
C GLY A 64 -1.58 2.31 -7.75
N ARG A 65 -0.30 2.17 -8.11
CA ARG A 65 0.85 2.48 -7.26
C ARG A 65 1.91 3.27 -8.01
N VAL A 66 2.44 4.31 -7.37
CA VAL A 66 3.60 5.07 -7.84
C VAL A 66 4.83 4.56 -7.11
N VAL A 67 5.84 4.10 -7.86
CA VAL A 67 7.14 3.70 -7.33
C VAL A 67 8.14 4.79 -7.69
N VAL A 68 8.83 5.33 -6.69
CA VAL A 68 9.83 6.36 -6.90
C VAL A 68 11.19 5.69 -7.02
N LYS A 69 11.79 5.76 -8.21
CA LYS A 69 13.17 5.36 -8.41
C LYS A 69 14.10 6.43 -7.83
N ILE A 70 14.94 6.00 -6.91
CA ILE A 70 16.01 6.79 -6.32
C ILE A 70 17.31 6.25 -6.92
N GLU A 71 18.17 7.13 -7.44
CA GLU A 71 19.51 6.74 -7.87
C GLU A 71 20.37 6.56 -6.63
N ASP A 72 21.08 5.44 -6.52
CA ASP A 72 22.14 5.27 -5.54
C ASP A 72 23.34 6.11 -6.02
N ASN A 73 23.67 7.17 -5.28
CA ASN A 73 24.99 7.80 -5.39
C ASN A 73 25.98 6.84 -4.70
N ASP A 74 26.71 6.06 -5.50
CA ASP A 74 28.01 5.49 -5.09
C ASP A 74 29.07 6.61 -4.97
#